data_AF-A0A7S3LVM6-F1
#
_entry.id   AF-A0A7S3LVM6-F1
#
_cell.length_a   1.000
_cell.length_b   1.000
_cell.length_c   1.000
_cell.angle_alpha   90.00
_cell.angle_beta   90.00
_cell.angle_gamma   90.00
#
_symmetry.space_group_name_H-M   'P 1'
#
loop_
_entity.id
_entity.type
_entity.pdbx_description
1 polymer ?
#
loop_
_entity_poly.entity_id
_entity_poly.type
_entity_poly.pdbx_seq_one_letter_code
_entity_poly.pdbx_strand_id
1 'polypeptide(L)'
;MPSKAEAQPRVESFALSVFKKAASEDLNGRATRATVATYRSAVHFLEVCQVFSDDKSGPKPHLKQELAEKLKYAKWKAIDIHKALAAGEVPTPGGPGFEPPKPEPLEGEEEEGEGEEGGEGSGHEEEEEGLGMPPPPP
;
A
#
# COMPACT_ATOMS: atom_id res chain seq x y z
N MET A 1 27.18 8.36 17.06
CA MET A 1 25.84 8.76 16.56
C MET A 1 25.64 8.06 15.24
N PRO A 2 24.49 7.43 14.96
CA PRO A 2 24.26 6.82 13.66
C PRO A 2 24.43 7.88 12.56
N SER A 3 25.14 7.55 11.50
CA SER A 3 25.33 8.45 10.37
C SER A 3 24.01 8.66 9.63
N LYS A 4 23.87 9.78 8.91
CA LYS A 4 22.68 10.07 8.08
C LYS A 4 22.35 8.92 7.13
N ALA A 5 23.39 8.26 6.58
CA ALA A 5 23.29 7.11 5.70
C ALA A 5 22.67 5.87 6.37
N GLU A 6 22.86 5.67 7.67
CA GLU A 6 22.28 4.54 8.42
C GLU A 6 20.87 4.84 8.94
N ALA A 7 20.56 6.12 9.17
CA ALA A 7 19.25 6.56 9.66
C ALA A 7 18.20 6.60 8.55
N GLN A 8 18.58 7.02 7.34
CA GLN A 8 17.69 7.17 6.20
C GLN A 8 16.87 5.90 5.88
N PRO A 9 17.45 4.71 5.66
CA PRO A 9 16.66 3.52 5.31
C PRO A 9 15.70 3.09 6.43
N ARG A 10 16.02 3.39 7.70
CA ARG A 10 15.15 3.10 8.85
C ARG A 10 13.92 4.01 8.85
N VAL A 11 14.12 5.31 8.61
CA VAL A 11 13.03 6.29 8.53
C VAL A 11 12.14 5.99 7.32
N GLU A 12 12.74 5.64 6.19
CA GLU A 12 12.03 5.25 4.96
C GLU A 12 11.18 4.00 5.15
N SER A 13 11.77 2.92 5.68
CA SER A 13 11.04 1.67 5.98
C SER A 13 9.87 1.93 6.93
N PHE A 14 10.07 2.77 7.95
CA PHE A 14 9.01 3.16 8.87
C PHE A 14 7.89 3.93 8.15
N ALA A 15 8.21 4.95 7.36
CA ALA A 15 7.22 5.73 6.61
C ALA A 15 6.39 4.84 5.67
N LEU A 16 7.05 3.92 4.96
CA LEU A 16 6.39 2.94 4.09
C LEU A 16 5.51 1.98 4.87
N SER A 17 5.91 1.54 6.06
CA SER A 17 5.09 0.65 6.90
C SER A 17 3.78 1.33 7.35
N VAL A 18 3.84 2.61 7.73
CA VAL A 18 2.66 3.39 8.12
C VAL A 18 1.73 3.59 6.93
N PHE A 19 2.29 3.86 5.75
CA PHE A 19 1.52 3.93 4.51
C PHE A 19 0.83 2.59 4.18
N LYS A 20 1.58 1.48 4.20
CA LYS A 20 1.06 0.13 3.90
C LYS A 20 -0.07 -0.26 4.85
N LYS A 21 0.03 0.12 6.13
CA LYS A 21 -1.03 -0.11 7.11
C LYS A 21 -2.33 0.58 6.70
N ALA A 22 -2.27 1.87 6.36
CA ALA A 22 -3.45 2.61 5.93
C ALA A 22 -4.02 2.07 4.60
N ALA A 23 -3.15 1.75 3.64
CA ALA A 23 -3.54 1.18 2.37
C ALA A 23 -4.22 -0.19 2.53
N SER A 24 -3.71 -1.06 3.41
CA SER A 24 -4.34 -2.35 3.66
C SER A 24 -5.76 -2.21 4.22
N GLU A 25 -6.00 -1.30 5.16
CA GLU A 25 -7.35 -1.05 5.69
C GLU A 25 -8.29 -0.54 4.60
N ASP A 26 -7.81 0.37 3.76
CA ASP A 26 -8.53 0.98 2.66
C ASP A 26 -8.88 -0.01 1.53
N LEU A 27 -7.90 -0.78 1.05
CA LEU A 27 -8.09 -1.79 -0.01
C LEU A 27 -9.03 -2.91 0.42
N ASN A 28 -9.08 -3.22 1.72
CA ASN A 28 -10.03 -4.18 2.29
C ASN A 28 -11.43 -3.58 2.55
N GLY A 29 -11.69 -2.33 2.15
CA GLY A 29 -12.98 -1.66 2.38
C GLY A 29 -13.30 -1.39 3.84
N ARG A 30 -12.28 -1.38 4.72
CA ARG A 30 -12.41 -1.14 6.16
C ARG A 30 -11.89 0.25 6.56
N ALA A 31 -11.91 1.20 5.62
CA ALA A 31 -11.47 2.56 5.87
C ALA A 31 -12.33 3.25 6.94
N THR A 32 -11.68 3.78 7.98
CA THR A 32 -12.34 4.50 9.08
C THR A 32 -11.68 5.87 9.33
N ARG A 33 -12.19 6.62 10.32
CA ARG A 33 -11.53 7.84 10.81
C ARG A 33 -10.08 7.58 11.27
N ALA A 34 -9.79 6.38 11.79
CA ALA A 34 -8.44 5.99 12.16
C ALA A 34 -7.54 5.80 10.93
N THR A 35 -8.09 5.25 9.84
CA THR A 35 -7.38 5.13 8.55
C THR A 35 -7.03 6.49 7.98
N VAL A 36 -7.92 7.49 8.06
CA VAL A 36 -7.63 8.89 7.70
C VAL A 36 -6.46 9.44 8.52
N ALA A 37 -6.47 9.24 9.84
CA ALA A 37 -5.39 9.69 10.71
C ALA A 37 -4.05 8.99 10.39
N THR A 38 -4.11 7.73 9.99
CA THR A 38 -2.93 6.93 9.62
C THR A 38 -2.36 7.40 8.28
N TYR A 39 -3.19 7.66 7.26
CA TYR A 39 -2.74 8.29 6.02
C TYR A 39 -2.12 9.68 6.25
N ARG A 40 -2.74 10.51 7.10
CA ARG A 40 -2.16 11.82 7.47
C ARG A 40 -0.81 11.69 8.16
N SER A 41 -0.64 10.68 9.01
CA SER A 41 0.65 10.38 9.65
C SER A 41 1.69 9.93 8.62
N ALA A 42 1.29 9.05 7.68
CA ALA A 42 2.14 8.61 6.57
C ALA A 42 2.62 9.80 5.71
N VAL A 43 1.74 10.76 5.42
CA VAL A 43 2.08 12.01 4.70
C VAL A 43 3.25 12.73 5.37
N HIS A 44 3.16 12.97 6.68
CA HIS A 44 4.23 13.65 7.41
C HIS A 44 5.55 12.85 7.41
N PHE A 45 5.50 11.53 7.58
CA PHE A 45 6.72 10.70 7.54
C PHE A 45 7.36 10.67 6.15
N LEU A 46 6.55 10.61 5.08
CA LEU A 46 7.03 10.66 3.70
C LEU A 46 7.61 12.04 3.34
N GLU A 47 7.06 13.13 3.87
CA GLU A 47 7.64 14.48 3.76
C GLU A 47 8.99 14.57 4.46
N VAL A 48 9.10 14.02 5.67
CA VAL A 48 10.37 13.95 6.41
C VAL A 48 11.41 13.12 5.64
N CYS A 49 11.02 12.01 5.01
CA CYS A 49 11.93 11.23 4.16
C CYS A 49 12.52 12.05 3.02
N GLN A 50 11.76 12.97 2.43
CA GLN A 50 12.26 13.84 1.35
C GLN A 50 13.34 14.82 1.81
N VAL A 51 13.33 15.26 3.07
CA VAL A 51 14.37 16.14 3.64
C VAL A 51 15.73 15.44 3.69
N PHE A 52 15.75 14.11 3.89
CA PHE A 52 16.98 13.34 3.88
C PHE A 52 17.55 13.16 2.46
N SER A 53 16.74 13.38 1.42
CA SER A 53 17.04 13.11 0.00
C SER A 53 17.85 14.19 -0.73
N ASP A 54 18.10 15.35 -0.12
CA ASP A 54 18.84 16.47 -0.74
C ASP A 54 20.37 16.36 -0.65
N ASP A 55 20.90 15.36 0.06
CA ASP A 55 22.34 15.15 0.11
C ASP A 55 22.80 14.23 -1.04
N LYS A 56 24.01 14.41 -1.55
CA LYS A 56 24.56 13.66 -2.70
C LYS A 56 24.75 12.15 -2.46
N SER A 57 24.27 11.68 -1.31
CA SER A 57 24.16 10.29 -0.83
C SER A 57 22.71 9.79 -0.73
N GLY A 58 21.74 10.60 -1.17
CA GLY A 58 20.30 10.39 -1.01
C GLY A 58 19.73 9.18 -1.75
N PRO A 59 18.42 8.91 -1.61
CA PRO A 59 17.78 7.75 -2.21
C PRO A 59 18.02 7.77 -3.72
N LYS A 60 18.26 6.57 -4.28
CA LYS A 60 18.37 6.38 -5.73
C LYS A 60 17.17 7.08 -6.41
N PRO A 61 17.34 7.73 -7.57
CA PRO A 61 16.32 8.58 -8.18
C PRO A 61 14.93 7.92 -8.32
N HIS A 62 14.86 6.60 -8.48
CA HIS A 62 13.60 5.85 -8.49
C HIS A 62 12.84 5.91 -7.16
N LEU A 63 13.53 5.75 -6.02
CA LEU A 63 12.91 5.80 -4.70
C LEU A 63 12.28 7.18 -4.43
N LYS A 64 12.96 8.26 -4.84
CA LYS A 64 12.42 9.62 -4.69
C LYS A 64 11.09 9.80 -5.42
N GLN A 65 10.97 9.24 -6.62
CA GLN A 65 9.73 9.28 -7.39
C GLN A 65 8.63 8.45 -6.72
N GLU A 66 8.93 7.22 -6.31
CA GLU A 66 7.97 6.35 -5.61
C GLU A 66 7.43 6.98 -4.32
N LEU A 67 8.31 7.58 -3.50
CA LEU A 67 7.89 8.28 -2.28
C LEU A 67 7.00 9.48 -2.60
N ALA A 68 7.29 10.23 -3.68
CA ALA A 68 6.48 11.36 -4.11
C ALA A 68 5.08 10.92 -4.58
N GLU A 69 4.99 9.82 -5.33
CA GLU A 69 3.73 9.22 -5.77
C GLU A 69 2.90 8.74 -4.59
N LYS A 70 3.52 8.02 -3.63
CA LYS A 70 2.86 7.58 -2.39
C LYS A 70 2.40 8.75 -1.54
N LEU A 71 3.19 9.83 -1.48
CA LEU A 71 2.79 11.06 -0.78
C LEU A 71 1.55 11.68 -1.42
N LYS A 72 1.52 11.82 -2.75
CA LYS A 72 0.38 12.39 -3.48
C LYS A 72 -0.87 11.54 -3.26
N TYR A 73 -0.73 10.21 -3.35
CA TYR A 73 -1.82 9.28 -3.09
C TYR A 73 -2.33 9.38 -1.66
N ALA A 74 -1.46 9.35 -0.65
CA ALA A 74 -1.85 9.43 0.76
C ALA A 74 -2.61 10.72 1.08
N LYS A 75 -2.19 11.86 0.49
CA LYS A 75 -2.89 13.15 0.63
C LYS A 75 -4.29 13.10 0.03
N TRP A 76 -4.40 12.64 -1.21
CA TRP A 76 -5.68 12.51 -1.90
C TRP A 76 -6.62 11.55 -1.13
N LYS A 77 -6.13 10.36 -0.77
CA LYS A 77 -6.95 9.31 -0.17
C LYS A 77 -7.43 9.66 1.23
N ALA A 78 -6.61 10.34 2.03
CA ALA A 78 -7.04 10.85 3.33
C ALA A 78 -8.23 11.81 3.21
N ILE A 79 -8.22 12.69 2.20
CA ILE A 79 -9.32 13.65 1.96
C ILE A 79 -10.55 12.91 1.43
N ASP A 80 -10.37 11.99 0.50
CA ASP A 80 -11.43 11.17 -0.09
C ASP A 80 -12.20 10.39 0.97
N ILE A 81 -11.50 9.58 1.78
CA ILE A 81 -12.09 8.82 2.89
C ILE A 81 -12.77 9.77 3.89
N HIS A 82 -12.15 10.91 4.21
CA HIS A 82 -12.74 11.87 5.15
C HIS A 82 -14.07 12.44 4.63
N LYS A 83 -14.15 12.78 3.33
CA LYS A 83 -15.37 13.30 2.71
C LYS A 83 -16.48 12.26 2.70
N ALA A 84 -16.18 11.02 2.30
CA ALA A 84 -17.15 9.92 2.32
C ALA A 84 -17.73 9.72 3.73
N LEU A 85 -16.86 9.61 4.74
CA LEU A 85 -17.29 9.43 6.13
C LEU A 85 -18.08 10.64 6.68
N ALA A 86 -17.77 11.86 6.24
CA ALA A 86 -18.49 13.06 6.64
C ALA A 86 -19.89 13.14 5.99
N ALA A 87 -20.04 12.61 4.78
CA ALA A 87 -21.33 12.47 4.09
C ALA A 87 -22.17 11.28 4.59
N GLY A 88 -21.59 10.40 5.44
CA GLY A 88 -22.24 9.16 5.87
C GLY A 88 -22.18 8.04 4.83
N GLU A 89 -21.33 8.18 3.82
CA GLU A 89 -21.10 7.19 2.78
C GLU A 89 -19.96 6.22 3.15
N VAL A 90 -19.97 5.05 2.53
CA VAL A 90 -18.87 4.08 2.66
C VAL A 90 -17.73 4.52 1.74
N PRO A 91 -16.49 4.71 2.26
CA PRO A 91 -15.36 5.06 1.42
C PRO A 91 -15.09 3.97 0.38
N THR A 92 -14.91 4.37 -0.88
CA THR A 92 -14.53 3.45 -1.95
C THR A 92 -13.12 2.91 -1.70
N PRO A 93 -12.88 1.59 -1.72
CA PRO A 93 -11.53 1.03 -1.61
C PRO A 93 -10.61 1.55 -2.72
N GLY A 94 -9.37 1.90 -2.38
CA GLY A 94 -8.32 2.15 -3.37
C GLY A 94 -8.48 3.43 -4.20
N GLY A 95 -7.73 3.51 -5.31
CA GLY A 95 -7.72 4.63 -6.24
C GLY A 95 -8.87 4.60 -7.26
N PRO A 96 -9.08 5.67 -8.05
CA PRO A 96 -10.01 5.62 -9.18
C PRO A 96 -9.57 4.53 -10.16
N GLY A 97 -10.47 3.60 -10.49
CA GLY A 97 -10.15 2.43 -11.31
C GLY A 97 -9.59 1.23 -10.54
N PHE A 98 -9.54 1.27 -9.21
CA PHE A 98 -9.29 0.08 -8.41
C PHE A 98 -10.53 -0.83 -8.43
N GLU A 99 -10.38 -2.03 -8.98
CA GLU A 99 -11.35 -3.11 -8.80
C GLU A 99 -10.98 -3.88 -7.53
N PRO A 100 -11.86 -3.96 -6.52
CA PRO A 100 -11.59 -4.78 -5.36
C PRO A 100 -11.42 -6.24 -5.79
N PRO A 101 -10.48 -7.00 -5.17
CA PRO A 101 -10.38 -8.43 -5.44
C PRO A 101 -11.75 -9.06 -5.20
N LYS A 102 -12.30 -9.69 -6.24
CA LYS A 102 -13.58 -10.38 -6.17
C LYS A 102 -13.46 -11.44 -5.06
N PRO A 103 -14.42 -11.55 -4.12
CA PRO A 103 -14.37 -12.60 -3.12
C PRO A 103 -14.32 -13.94 -3.86
N GLU A 104 -13.20 -14.66 -3.69
CA GLU A 104 -13.09 -16.03 -4.13
C GLU A 104 -14.22 -16.82 -3.44
N PRO A 105 -15.02 -17.61 -4.17
CA PRO A 105 -15.98 -18.50 -3.53
C PRO A 105 -15.21 -19.41 -2.58
N LEU A 106 -15.61 -19.42 -1.30
CA LEU A 106 -15.25 -20.48 -0.38
C LEU A 106 -15.83 -21.78 -0.97
N GLU A 107 -15.01 -22.54 -1.68
CA GLU A 107 -15.34 -23.89 -2.13
C GLU A 107 -15.56 -24.73 -0.88
N GLY A 108 -16.80 -25.20 -0.75
CA GLY A 108 -17.27 -26.01 0.35
C GLY A 108 -16.56 -27.35 0.41
N GLU A 109 -16.47 -27.84 1.63
CA GLU A 109 -16.01 -29.15 2.02
C GLU A 109 -16.83 -30.24 1.29
N GLU A 110 -16.16 -31.12 0.53
CA GLU A 110 -16.72 -32.38 0.06
C GLU A 110 -15.77 -33.53 0.43
N GLU A 111 -16.37 -34.55 1.07
CA GLU A 111 -15.79 -35.77 1.59
C GLU A 111 -15.67 -36.85 0.48
N GLU A 112 -14.62 -37.67 0.58
CA GLU A 112 -14.38 -39.01 -0.01
C GLU A 112 -14.18 -39.21 -1.53
N GLY A 113 -13.09 -39.92 -1.88
CA GLY A 113 -13.11 -40.92 -2.97
C GLY A 113 -11.95 -40.94 -3.97
N GLU A 114 -10.89 -41.67 -3.63
CA GLU A 114 -9.94 -42.45 -4.47
C GLU A 114 -9.70 -42.14 -5.97
N GLY A 115 -8.43 -42.05 -6.40
CA GLY A 115 -8.03 -42.39 -7.78
C GLY A 115 -6.75 -41.74 -8.35
N GLU A 116 -5.61 -42.40 -8.14
CA GLU A 116 -4.34 -42.50 -8.91
C GLU A 116 -3.71 -41.35 -9.76
N GLU A 117 -2.43 -41.12 -9.41
CA GLU A 117 -1.19 -40.85 -10.18
C GLU A 117 -1.17 -40.06 -11.51
N GLY A 118 -0.35 -39.02 -11.50
CA GLY A 118 0.58 -38.73 -12.59
C GLY A 118 0.96 -37.27 -12.78
N GLY A 119 2.25 -36.94 -12.65
CA GLY A 119 2.88 -35.87 -13.41
C GLY A 119 3.51 -34.71 -12.62
N GLU A 120 4.84 -34.71 -12.59
CA GLU A 120 5.72 -33.69 -12.04
C GLU A 120 5.63 -32.33 -12.78
N GLY A 121 5.84 -31.23 -12.05
CA GLY A 121 5.99 -29.89 -12.62
C GLY A 121 6.11 -28.78 -11.58
N SER A 122 7.12 -28.85 -10.70
CA SER A 122 7.46 -27.75 -9.77
C SER A 122 8.31 -26.70 -10.49
N GLY A 123 7.72 -25.54 -10.72
CA GLY A 123 8.40 -24.34 -11.22
C GLY A 123 7.48 -23.14 -11.17
N HIS A 124 7.06 -22.74 -9.98
CA HIS A 124 6.38 -21.46 -9.77
C HIS A 124 7.44 -20.44 -9.36
N GLU A 125 7.86 -19.64 -10.33
CA GLU A 125 8.64 -18.44 -10.11
C GLU A 125 7.72 -17.40 -9.47
N GLU A 126 8.10 -16.91 -8.29
CA GLU A 126 7.40 -15.85 -7.57
C GLU A 126 7.50 -14.55 -8.38
N GLU A 127 6.47 -14.24 -9.15
CA GLU A 127 6.28 -12.91 -9.70
C GLU A 127 5.84 -11.99 -8.55
N GLU A 128 6.77 -11.17 -8.06
CA GLU A 128 6.44 -10.03 -7.20
C GLU A 128 5.48 -9.12 -7.95
N GLU A 129 4.18 -9.26 -7.66
CA GLU A 129 3.10 -8.35 -8.02
C GLU A 129 3.40 -6.98 -7.38
N GLY A 130 4.24 -6.20 -8.05
CA GLY A 130 4.53 -4.83 -7.73
C GLY A 130 3.23 -4.06 -7.69
N LEU A 131 2.87 -3.58 -6.50
CA LEU A 131 1.65 -2.81 -6.20
C LEU A 131 1.55 -1.57 -7.11
N GLY A 132 1.02 -1.78 -8.32
CA GLY A 132 0.81 -0.78 -9.35
C GLY A 132 -0.41 0.06 -9.00
N MET A 133 -0.25 0.98 -8.05
CA MET A 133 -1.33 1.90 -7.72
C MET A 133 -1.53 2.91 -8.86
N PRO A 134 -2.77 3.08 -9.35
CA PRO A 134 -3.06 4.04 -10.42
C PRO A 134 -2.77 5.46 -9.92
N PRO A 135 -2.33 6.36 -10.82
CA PRO A 135 -2.00 7.73 -10.45
C PRO A 135 -3.24 8.42 -9.87
N PRO A 136 -3.10 9.18 -8.77
CA PRO A 136 -4.22 9.94 -8.22
C PRO A 136 -4.71 10.96 -9.26
N PRO A 137 -6.03 11.27 -9.26
CA PRO A 137 -6.64 12.15 -10.25
C PRO A 137 -5.96 13.54 -10.26
N PRO A 138 -6.02 14.25 -11.40
CA PRO A 138 -5.36 15.55 -11.58
C PRO A 138 -5.77 16.60 -10.55
#